data_AF-A0A8T7K746-F1
#
_entry.id   AF-A0A8T7K746-F1
#
_cell.length_a   1.000
_cell.length_b   1.000
_cell.length_c   1.000
_cell.angle_alpha   90.00
_cell.angle_beta   90.00
_cell.angle_gamma   90.00
#
_symmetry.space_group_name_H-M   'P 1'
#
loop_
_entity.id
_entity.type
_entity.pdbx_description
1 polymer ?
#
loop_
_entity_poly.entity_id
_entity_poly.type
_entity_poly.pdbx_seq_one_letter_code
_entity_poly.pdbx_strand_id
1 'polypeptide(L)'
;MENPPDAGVYDVVALFGVLHHVPGAAQRAGLLRALARRVAAGGLFVFACWRFYEYERFRARIVAWPAEYRVEKHDYLLDWRRGERALRYCHYVDDEEHAALVAASGLREIAHYRADGEGGQANLYSVLRG
;
A
#
# COMPACT_ATOMS: atom_id res chain seq x y z
N MET A 1 -21.99 14.81 0.10
CA MET A 1 -20.72 14.08 0.20
C MET A 1 -20.14 14.48 1.54
N GLU A 2 -20.19 13.59 2.53
CA GLU A 2 -19.57 13.88 3.84
C GLU A 2 -18.06 13.91 3.64
N ASN A 3 -17.41 14.95 4.17
CA ASN A 3 -15.97 14.99 4.21
C ASN A 3 -15.47 13.91 5.18
N PRO A 4 -14.35 13.24 4.89
CA PRO A 4 -13.76 12.32 5.85
C PRO A 4 -13.50 13.07 7.17
N PRO A 5 -13.73 12.42 8.32
CA PRO A 5 -13.63 13.08 9.61
C PRO A 5 -12.18 13.52 9.92
N ASP A 6 -12.01 14.81 10.24
CA ASP A 6 -10.70 15.41 10.48
C ASP A 6 -10.09 15.02 11.84
N ALA A 7 -10.88 14.47 12.76
CA ALA A 7 -10.48 14.11 14.13
C ALA A 7 -11.20 12.84 14.62
N GLY A 8 -10.65 12.22 15.68
CA GLY A 8 -11.26 11.08 16.36
C GLY A 8 -10.42 9.80 16.27
N VAL A 9 -10.89 8.79 17.01
CA VAL A 9 -10.40 7.41 16.95
C VAL A 9 -11.55 6.48 16.58
N TYR A 10 -11.26 5.36 15.93
CA TYR A 10 -12.24 4.45 15.38
C TYR A 10 -11.92 3.01 15.78
N ASP A 11 -12.96 2.18 15.92
CA ASP A 11 -12.80 0.75 16.19
C ASP A 11 -12.10 0.02 15.03
N VAL A 12 -12.25 0.54 13.80
CA VAL A 12 -11.61 0.00 12.60
C VAL A 12 -11.12 1.13 11.71
N VAL A 13 -9.85 1.06 11.31
CA VAL A 13 -9.22 1.88 10.28
C VAL A 13 -8.75 0.96 9.15
N ALA A 14 -9.00 1.32 7.89
CA ALA A 14 -8.64 0.51 6.73
C ALA A 14 -7.89 1.32 5.67
N LEU A 15 -6.85 0.73 5.06
CA LEU A 15 -6.07 1.31 3.97
C LEU A 15 -5.87 0.29 2.83
N PHE A 16 -6.79 0.30 1.86
CA PHE A 16 -6.77 -0.66 0.74
C PHE A 16 -6.57 0.05 -0.59
N GLY A 17 -5.68 -0.48 -1.41
CA GLY A 17 -5.45 0.04 -2.76
C GLY A 17 -4.79 1.43 -2.81
N VAL A 18 -4.13 1.87 -1.73
CA VAL A 18 -3.54 3.21 -1.64
C VAL A 18 -2.02 3.20 -1.67
N LEU A 19 -1.35 2.31 -0.93
CA LEU A 19 0.10 2.40 -0.67
C LEU A 19 0.96 2.40 -1.94
N HIS A 20 0.56 1.65 -2.96
CA HIS A 20 1.27 1.59 -4.23
C HIS A 20 1.17 2.89 -5.05
N HIS A 21 0.36 3.86 -4.62
CA HIS A 21 0.29 5.19 -5.21
C HIS A 21 1.04 6.27 -4.40
N VAL A 22 1.60 5.92 -3.24
CA VAL A 22 2.26 6.88 -2.33
C VAL A 22 3.79 6.85 -2.56
N PRO A 23 4.38 7.90 -3.16
CA PRO A 23 5.80 7.95 -3.44
C PRO A 23 6.62 8.22 -2.18
N GLY A 24 7.78 7.56 -2.08
CA GLY A 24 8.70 7.74 -0.96
C GLY A 24 8.38 6.87 0.26
N ALA A 25 9.36 6.09 0.70
CA ALA A 25 9.26 5.24 1.89
C ALA A 25 8.87 6.04 3.15
N ALA A 26 9.42 7.25 3.29
CA ALA A 26 9.09 8.14 4.41
C ALA A 26 7.62 8.56 4.43
N GLN A 27 7.01 8.78 3.26
CA GLN A 27 5.60 9.17 3.15
C GLN A 27 4.70 7.97 3.45
N ARG A 28 5.01 6.78 2.93
CA ARG A 28 4.28 5.54 3.24
C ARG A 28 4.31 5.23 4.74
N ALA A 29 5.48 5.27 5.37
CA ALA A 29 5.61 5.08 6.81
C ALA A 29 4.91 6.19 7.62
N GLY A 30 4.95 7.43 7.14
CA GLY A 30 4.24 8.57 7.74
C GLY A 30 2.72 8.41 7.70
N LEU A 31 2.19 7.92 6.59
CA LEU A 31 0.77 7.60 6.43
C LEU A 31 0.32 6.52 7.42
N LEU A 32 1.09 5.43 7.56
CA LEU A 32 0.76 4.37 8.52
C LEU A 32 0.80 4.86 9.97
N ARG A 33 1.79 5.68 10.35
CA ARG A 33 1.82 6.35 11.66
C ARG A 33 0.60 7.26 11.88
N ALA A 34 0.18 7.99 10.85
CA ALA A 34 -0.96 8.88 10.95
C ALA A 34 -2.27 8.10 11.16
N LEU A 35 -2.47 7.01 10.42
CA LEU A 35 -3.65 6.17 10.51
C LEU A 35 -3.68 5.32 11.79
N ALA A 36 -2.54 4.80 12.25
CA ALA A 36 -2.44 4.07 13.50
C ALA A 36 -2.89 4.92 14.71
N ARG A 37 -2.60 6.23 14.71
CA ARG A 37 -3.07 7.17 15.74
C ARG A 37 -4.60 7.41 15.74
N ARG A 38 -5.31 6.93 14.72
CA ARG A 38 -6.77 6.99 14.60
C ARG A 38 -7.45 5.69 15.03
N VAL A 39 -6.70 4.71 15.55
CA VAL A 39 -7.25 3.44 16.03
C VAL A 39 -7.58 3.58 17.51
N ALA A 40 -8.81 3.24 17.89
CA ALA A 40 -9.22 3.19 19.29
C ALA A 40 -8.46 2.07 20.04
N ALA A 41 -8.36 2.16 21.37
CA ALA A 41 -7.75 1.11 22.17
C ALA A 41 -8.48 -0.23 21.97
N GLY A 42 -7.76 -1.28 21.60
CA GLY A 42 -8.32 -2.58 21.24
C GLY A 42 -8.93 -2.67 19.83
N GLY A 43 -8.98 -1.56 19.09
CA GLY A 43 -9.44 -1.48 17.71
C GLY A 43 -8.46 -2.09 16.71
N LEU A 44 -8.84 -2.07 15.43
CA LEU A 44 -8.10 -2.68 14.33
C LEU A 44 -7.61 -1.65 13.32
N PHE A 45 -6.39 -1.85 12.84
CA PHE A 45 -5.91 -1.23 11.62
C PHE A 45 -5.59 -2.32 10.61
N VAL A 46 -6.23 -2.24 9.44
CA VAL A 46 -6.01 -3.19 8.35
C VAL A 46 -5.47 -2.46 7.13
N PHE A 47 -4.37 -2.92 6.57
CA PHE A 47 -3.86 -2.39 5.31
C PHE A 47 -3.49 -3.50 4.34
N ALA A 48 -3.51 -3.17 3.05
CA ALA A 48 -3.18 -4.10 1.99
C ALA A 48 -2.14 -3.52 1.02
N CYS A 49 -1.15 -4.33 0.69
CA CYS A 49 -0.11 -4.03 -0.28
C CYS A 49 -0.32 -4.86 -1.56
N TRP A 50 -0.41 -4.19 -2.70
CA TRP A 50 -0.61 -4.85 -3.97
C TRP A 50 0.70 -5.50 -4.45
N ARG A 51 0.69 -6.82 -4.63
CA ARG A 51 1.85 -7.64 -5.02
C ARG A 51 2.01 -7.75 -6.54
N PHE A 52 1.71 -6.68 -7.26
CA PHE A 52 1.61 -6.70 -8.72
C PHE A 52 2.88 -7.16 -9.42
N TYR A 53 4.05 -6.80 -8.87
CA TYR A 53 5.34 -7.11 -9.48
C TYR A 53 5.60 -8.62 -9.55
N GLU A 54 4.91 -9.42 -8.74
CA GLU A 54 5.01 -10.89 -8.76
C GLU A 54 4.34 -11.51 -9.99
N TYR A 55 3.48 -10.77 -10.69
CA TYR A 55 2.73 -11.26 -11.84
C TYR A 55 3.34 -10.80 -13.17
N GLU A 56 3.60 -11.76 -14.04
CA GLU A 56 4.20 -11.51 -15.36
C GLU A 56 3.38 -10.52 -16.20
N ARG A 57 2.05 -10.62 -16.16
CA ARG A 57 1.16 -9.72 -16.90
C ARG A 57 1.32 -8.23 -16.54
N PHE A 58 1.77 -7.92 -15.31
CA PHE A 58 2.04 -6.55 -14.89
C PHE A 58 3.49 -6.16 -15.16
N ARG A 59 4.45 -7.06 -14.95
CA ARG A 59 5.86 -6.82 -15.33
C ARG A 59 6.02 -6.50 -16.82
N ALA A 60 5.30 -7.21 -17.67
CA ALA A 60 5.28 -6.96 -19.12
C ALA A 60 4.74 -5.57 -19.53
N ARG A 61 4.17 -4.80 -18.59
CA ARG A 61 3.65 -3.45 -18.81
C ARG A 61 4.50 -2.36 -18.14
N ILE A 62 5.58 -2.74 -17.46
CA ILE A 62 6.49 -1.77 -16.85
C ILE A 62 7.28 -1.09 -17.98
N VAL A 63 7.35 0.23 -17.93
CA VAL A 63 8.16 1.04 -18.85
C VAL A 63 9.29 1.72 -18.08
N ALA A 64 10.37 2.05 -18.79
CA ALA A 64 11.49 2.76 -18.20
C ALA A 64 11.07 4.17 -17.74
N TRP A 65 11.63 4.60 -16.61
CA TRP A 65 11.54 5.98 -16.18
C TRP A 65 12.37 6.89 -17.10
N PRO A 66 11.87 8.08 -17.44
CA PRO A 66 12.71 9.12 -18.04
C PRO A 66 13.85 9.50 -17.08
N ALA A 67 15.04 9.79 -17.64
CA ALA A 67 16.28 9.94 -16.87
C ALA A 67 16.28 11.12 -15.89
N GLU A 68 15.40 12.09 -16.09
CA GLU A 68 15.21 13.26 -15.25
C GLU A 68 14.51 12.97 -13.92
N TYR A 69 13.86 11.80 -13.77
CA TYR A 69 13.18 11.43 -12.54
C TYR A 69 14.11 10.65 -11.61
N ARG A 70 14.19 11.10 -10.35
CA ARG A 70 14.79 10.32 -9.27
C ARG A 70 13.71 9.44 -8.66
N VAL A 71 13.98 8.13 -8.62
CA VAL A 71 13.03 7.12 -8.15
C VAL A 71 13.67 6.23 -7.10
N GLU A 72 12.85 5.65 -6.22
CA GLU A 72 13.29 4.66 -5.24
C GLU A 72 13.33 3.25 -5.87
N LYS A 73 14.00 2.33 -5.18
CA LYS A 73 13.87 0.90 -5.49
C LYS A 73 12.39 0.53 -5.46
N HIS A 74 11.95 -0.26 -6.44
CA HIS A 74 10.57 -0.71 -6.62
C HIS A 74 9.54 0.36 -7.03
N ASP A 75 9.99 1.54 -7.45
CA ASP A 75 9.14 2.50 -8.16
C ASP A 75 9.07 2.15 -9.65
N TYR A 76 7.85 1.99 -10.16
CA TYR A 76 7.61 1.63 -11.56
C TYR A 76 6.62 2.58 -12.23
N LEU A 77 6.80 2.77 -13.54
CA LEU A 77 5.76 3.28 -14.42
C LEU A 77 5.05 2.10 -15.09
N LEU A 78 3.77 1.92 -14.80
CA LEU A 78 2.94 0.91 -15.43
C LEU A 78 2.17 1.53 -16.61
N ASP A 79 2.28 0.90 -17.77
CA ASP A 79 1.43 1.17 -18.93
C ASP A 79 0.01 0.62 -18.69
N TRP A 80 -0.93 1.52 -18.44
CA TRP A 80 -2.32 1.16 -18.23
C TRP A 80 -3.14 1.34 -19.50
N ARG A 81 -3.72 0.23 -19.97
CA ARG A 81 -4.47 0.14 -21.24
C ARG A 81 -5.97 -0.08 -21.00
N ARG A 82 -6.67 0.95 -20.49
CA ARG A 82 -8.15 0.99 -20.50
C ARG A 82 -8.60 2.31 -21.14
N GLY A 83 -8.98 2.24 -22.42
CA GLY A 83 -9.33 3.42 -23.22
C GLY A 83 -8.09 4.00 -23.89
N GLU A 84 -7.44 4.94 -23.22
CA GLU A 84 -6.21 5.59 -23.69
C GLU A 84 -4.97 5.02 -22.98
N ARG A 85 -3.81 5.15 -23.63
CA ARG A 85 -2.52 4.78 -23.04
C ARG A 85 -2.15 5.81 -21.98
N ALA A 86 -2.18 5.42 -20.70
CA ALA A 86 -1.77 6.26 -19.59
C ALA A 86 -0.68 5.57 -18.76
N LEU A 87 0.37 6.32 -18.41
CA LEU A 87 1.40 5.84 -17.49
C LEU A 87 0.97 6.13 -16.05
N ARG A 88 1.13 5.15 -15.16
CA ARG A 88 0.87 5.30 -13.73
C ARG A 88 2.09 4.98 -12.91
N TYR A 89 2.40 5.87 -11.97
CA TYR A 89 3.27 5.54 -10.86
C TYR A 89 2.69 4.36 -10.07
N CYS A 90 3.54 3.38 -9.79
CA CYS A 90 3.20 2.27 -8.93
C CYS A 90 4.42 1.79 -8.16
N HIS A 91 4.29 1.75 -6.84
CA HIS A 91 5.30 1.25 -5.94
C HIS A 91 5.01 -0.19 -5.52
N TYR A 92 5.99 -1.08 -5.67
CA TYR A 92 5.89 -2.46 -5.18
C TYR A 92 6.51 -2.57 -3.78
N VAL A 93 5.64 -2.80 -2.78
CA VAL A 93 6.05 -3.09 -1.40
C VAL A 93 6.42 -4.57 -1.32
N ASP A 94 7.72 -4.85 -1.19
CA ASP A 94 8.24 -6.19 -0.93
C ASP A 94 8.06 -6.60 0.55
N ASP A 95 8.56 -7.77 0.93
CA ASP A 95 8.35 -8.30 2.28
C ASP A 95 9.14 -7.52 3.35
N GLU A 96 10.33 -7.03 3.01
CA GLU A 96 11.17 -6.22 3.89
C GLU A 96 10.49 -4.88 4.19
N GLU A 97 10.04 -4.20 3.14
CA GLU A 97 9.35 -2.94 3.30
C GLU A 97 8.00 -3.12 4.00
N HIS A 98 7.27 -4.20 3.71
CA HIS A 98 6.03 -4.51 4.42
C HIS A 98 6.26 -4.66 5.93
N ALA A 99 7.30 -5.39 6.35
CA ALA A 99 7.67 -5.50 7.76
C ALA A 99 8.04 -4.13 8.37
N ALA A 100 8.76 -3.29 7.63
CA ALA A 100 9.09 -1.93 8.06
C ALA A 100 7.84 -1.04 8.20
N LEU A 101 6.84 -1.21 7.34
CA LEU A 101 5.56 -0.52 7.40
C LEU A 101 4.72 -0.96 8.62
N VAL A 102 4.65 -2.27 8.91
CA VAL A 102 4.06 -2.79 10.15
C VAL A 102 4.74 -2.17 11.36
N ALA A 103 6.09 -2.20 11.42
CA ALA A 103 6.84 -1.60 12.51
C ALA A 103 6.59 -0.09 12.65
N ALA A 104 6.52 0.62 11.52
CA ALA A 104 6.25 2.06 11.50
C ALA A 104 4.88 2.42 12.08
N SER A 105 3.88 1.53 11.99
CA SER A 105 2.56 1.77 12.60
C SER A 105 2.63 1.85 14.14
N GLY A 106 3.61 1.17 14.76
CA GLY A 106 3.70 1.01 16.21
C GLY A 106 2.65 0.07 16.81
N LEU A 107 1.80 -0.56 16.00
CA LEU A 107 0.75 -1.48 16.43
C LEU A 107 1.22 -2.93 16.34
N ARG A 108 0.55 -3.83 17.08
CA ARG A 108 0.86 -5.26 17.08
C ARG A 108 0.17 -5.96 15.91
N GLU A 109 0.91 -6.61 15.03
CA GLU A 109 0.34 -7.49 14.00
C GLU A 109 -0.27 -8.75 14.63
N ILE A 110 -1.52 -9.03 14.30
CA ILE A 110 -2.28 -10.19 14.79
C ILE A 110 -2.67 -11.16 13.67
N ALA A 111 -2.63 -10.72 12.42
CA ALA A 111 -2.78 -11.59 11.25
C ALA A 111 -2.02 -11.01 10.06
N HIS A 112 -1.49 -11.91 9.23
CA HIS A 112 -0.77 -11.61 8.01
C HIS A 112 -1.14 -12.67 6.98
N TYR A 113 -1.71 -12.27 5.85
CA TYR A 113 -2.19 -13.23 4.85
C TYR A 113 -2.28 -12.63 3.47
N ARG A 114 -2.39 -13.49 2.46
CA ARG A 114 -2.61 -13.09 1.08
C ARG A 114 -4.06 -13.35 0.67
N ALA A 115 -4.59 -12.46 -0.17
CA ALA A 115 -5.93 -12.57 -0.73
C ALA A 115 -6.03 -11.86 -2.09
N ASP A 116 -7.22 -11.93 -2.69
CA ASP A 116 -7.65 -11.28 -3.93
C ASP A 116 -6.98 -11.73 -5.23
N GLY A 117 -7.65 -11.36 -6.32
CA GLY A 117 -7.23 -11.63 -7.68
C GLY A 117 -7.31 -13.11 -8.05
N GLU A 118 -6.95 -13.37 -9.30
CA GLU A 118 -6.82 -14.72 -9.83
C GLU A 118 -5.71 -15.47 -9.07
N GLY A 119 -6.07 -16.55 -8.38
CA GLY A 119 -5.19 -17.32 -7.50
C GLY A 119 -5.18 -16.88 -6.03
N GLY A 120 -5.86 -15.77 -5.66
CA GLY A 120 -6.03 -15.37 -4.27
C GLY A 120 -4.75 -14.85 -3.58
N GLN A 121 -3.78 -14.35 -4.35
CA GLN A 121 -2.46 -13.93 -3.84
C GLN A 121 -2.09 -12.49 -4.21
N ALA A 122 -3.02 -11.72 -4.79
CA ALA A 122 -2.72 -10.43 -5.42
C ALA A 122 -2.39 -9.33 -4.42
N ASN A 123 -2.93 -9.41 -3.20
CA ASN A 123 -2.67 -8.47 -2.13
C ASN A 123 -2.13 -9.20 -0.90
N LEU A 124 -1.18 -8.56 -0.22
CA LEU A 124 -0.72 -8.94 1.11
C LEU A 124 -1.39 -8.03 2.14
N TYR A 125 -2.05 -8.64 3.12
CA TYR A 125 -2.79 -7.98 4.18
C TYR A 125 -2.08 -8.13 5.52
N SER A 126 -2.08 -7.04 6.29
CA SER A 126 -1.83 -7.05 7.74
C SER A 126 -3.08 -6.60 8.48
N VAL A 127 -3.41 -7.33 9.55
CA VAL A 127 -4.35 -6.90 10.58
C VAL A 127 -3.55 -6.57 11.83
N LEU A 128 -3.63 -5.32 12.27
CA LEU A 128 -2.92 -4.80 13.43
C LEU A 128 -3.94 -4.44 14.52
N ARG A 129 -3.54 -4.58 15.78
CA ARG A 129 -4.35 -4.22 16.95
C ARG A 129 -3.75 -3.02 17.69
N GLY A 130 -4.60 -2.03 17.97
CA GLY A 130 -4.33 -0.87 18.82
C GLY A 130 -4.59 -1.10 20.30
#